data_AF-A0A832MK20-F1
#
_entry.id   AF-A0A832MK20-F1
#
_cell.length_a   1.000
_cell.length_b   1.000
_cell.length_c   1.000
_cell.angle_alpha   90.00
_cell.angle_beta   90.00
_cell.angle_gamma   90.00
#
_symmetry.space_group_name_H-M   'P 1'
#
loop_
_entity.id
_entity.type
_entity.pdbx_description
1 polymer ?
#
loop_
_entity_poly.entity_id
_entity_poly.type
_entity_poly.pdbx_seq_one_letter_code
_entity_poly.pdbx_strand_id
1 'polypeptide(L)'
;MFRAVELYHSQIYGQQAAPSARRSAPPPRRHPLVLVTGHGGGNWYNFREGGEYPQAPGYRHLLIEEASGPINFYQLSPQHVSSDFAVELRKAQYVSIFGTKYEGSSPMFRVADSAHVRLFGHGGNGKPVAGSVLFKFERSRDFLVANAVEGPTKIGERSLSHRLGGTDPRLWSMISDESAPGVEMRTQPLERPVLYRRGNPYNLLTNLK
;
A
#
# COMPACT_ATOMS: atom_id res chain seq x y z
N MET A 1 -10.19 -2.72 -28.66
CA MET A 1 -11.47 -3.46 -28.63
C MET A 1 -11.47 -4.30 -27.36
N PHE A 2 -12.17 -3.89 -26.31
CA PHE A 2 -12.38 -4.73 -25.11
C PHE A 2 -13.60 -5.61 -25.37
N ARG A 3 -13.44 -6.93 -25.35
CA ARG A 3 -14.57 -7.86 -25.38
C ARG A 3 -15.06 -8.09 -23.96
N ALA A 4 -16.37 -8.02 -23.76
CA ALA A 4 -17.00 -8.52 -22.55
C ALA A 4 -16.69 -10.01 -22.42
N VAL A 5 -16.23 -10.43 -21.25
CA VAL A 5 -16.07 -11.84 -20.90
C VAL A 5 -17.34 -12.24 -20.15
N GLU A 6 -18.06 -13.23 -20.67
CA GLU A 6 -19.15 -13.85 -19.91
C GLU A 6 -18.56 -14.55 -18.68
N LEU A 7 -18.98 -14.11 -17.49
CA LEU A 7 -18.64 -14.76 -16.23
C LEU A 7 -19.74 -15.77 -15.90
N TYR A 8 -19.40 -17.05 -15.96
CA TYR A 8 -20.25 -18.12 -15.46
C TYR A 8 -19.93 -18.35 -13.98
N HIS A 9 -20.95 -18.28 -13.13
CA HIS A 9 -20.84 -18.72 -11.73
C HIS A 9 -20.81 -20.25 -11.71
N SER A 10 -19.62 -20.85 -11.66
CA SER A 10 -19.50 -22.23 -11.18
C SER A 10 -19.56 -22.21 -9.66
N GLN A 11 -20.52 -22.94 -9.07
CA GLN A 11 -20.53 -23.19 -7.64
C GLN A 11 -19.30 -24.06 -7.30
N ILE A 12 -18.28 -23.46 -6.68
CA ILE A 12 -17.13 -24.22 -6.20
C ILE A 12 -17.61 -24.97 -4.96
N TYR A 13 -17.81 -26.28 -5.08
CA TYR A 13 -18.02 -27.15 -3.92
C TYR A 13 -16.72 -27.19 -3.10
N GLY A 14 -16.55 -26.24 -2.19
CA GLY A 14 -15.54 -26.33 -1.14
C GLY A 14 -15.87 -27.48 -0.20
N GLN A 15 -14.84 -28.18 0.31
CA GLN A 15 -15.01 -29.16 1.38
C GLN A 15 -15.92 -28.60 2.47
N GLN A 16 -16.92 -29.38 2.88
CA GLN A 16 -17.69 -29.09 4.10
C GLN A 16 -16.69 -28.84 5.24
N ALA A 17 -16.88 -27.74 5.96
CA ALA A 17 -16.06 -27.40 7.11
C ALA A 17 -16.11 -28.58 8.10
N ALA A 18 -14.99 -29.29 8.23
CA ALA A 18 -14.82 -30.26 9.29
C ALA A 18 -15.03 -29.55 10.65
N PRO A 19 -15.61 -30.23 11.66
CA PRO A 19 -15.80 -29.67 12.98
C PRO A 19 -14.50 -29.04 13.47
N SER A 20 -14.56 -27.78 13.90
CA SER A 20 -13.38 -27.01 14.28
C SER A 20 -12.74 -27.60 15.55
N ALA A 21 -11.84 -28.56 15.38
CA ALA A 21 -10.76 -28.71 16.35
C ALA A 21 -10.10 -27.32 16.43
N ARG A 22 -9.96 -26.76 17.65
CA ARG A 22 -9.20 -25.53 17.87
C ARG A 22 -7.77 -25.77 17.38
N ARG A 23 -7.51 -25.53 16.08
CA ARG A 23 -6.15 -25.44 15.56
C ARG A 23 -5.50 -24.29 16.29
N SER A 24 -4.34 -24.54 16.89
CA SER A 24 -3.48 -23.46 17.33
C SER A 24 -3.32 -22.47 16.19
N ALA A 25 -3.42 -21.18 16.51
CA ALA A 25 -3.17 -20.15 15.51
C ALA A 25 -1.76 -20.36 14.94
N PRO A 26 -1.58 -20.30 13.61
CA PRO A 26 -0.26 -20.42 13.02
C PRO A 26 0.65 -19.31 13.55
N PRO A 27 1.97 -19.56 13.67
CA PRO A 27 2.91 -18.52 14.06
C PRO A 27 2.82 -17.34 13.06
N PRO A 28 3.00 -16.10 13.54
CA PRO A 28 2.91 -14.93 12.68
C PRO A 28 4.02 -14.93 11.62
N ARG A 29 3.66 -14.56 10.39
CA ARG A 29 4.63 -14.40 9.30
C ARG A 29 5.54 -13.22 9.58
N ARG A 30 6.85 -13.42 9.39
CA ARG A 30 7.89 -12.41 9.70
C ARG A 30 8.59 -11.86 8.46
N HIS A 31 8.60 -12.63 7.37
CA HIS A 31 9.27 -12.25 6.13
C HIS A 31 8.29 -11.64 5.14
N PRO A 32 8.71 -10.72 4.27
CA PRO A 32 7.86 -10.19 3.22
C PRO A 32 7.31 -11.34 2.36
N LEU A 33 6.06 -11.22 1.91
CA LEU A 33 5.46 -12.19 0.98
C LEU A 33 6.14 -12.13 -0.39
N VAL A 34 6.37 -10.91 -0.90
CA VAL A 34 7.17 -10.67 -2.10
C VAL A 34 8.30 -9.71 -1.76
N LEU A 35 9.51 -10.09 -2.16
CA LEU A 35 10.73 -9.29 -2.04
C LEU A 35 11.31 -9.04 -3.44
N VAL A 36 11.53 -7.77 -3.77
CA VAL A 36 12.20 -7.35 -5.01
C VAL A 36 13.46 -6.59 -4.64
N THR A 37 14.63 -7.06 -5.11
CA THR A 37 15.94 -6.48 -4.77
C THR A 37 16.85 -6.32 -5.98
N GLY A 38 17.88 -5.47 -5.85
CA GLY A 38 18.95 -5.31 -6.85
C GLY A 38 18.45 -4.89 -8.23
N HIS A 39 18.56 -5.79 -9.20
CA HIS A 39 18.08 -5.57 -10.58
C HIS A 39 16.66 -6.12 -10.82
N GLY A 40 15.92 -6.45 -9.75
CA GLY A 40 14.52 -6.81 -9.83
C GLY A 40 13.69 -5.70 -10.48
N GLY A 41 12.85 -6.08 -11.44
CA GLY A 41 12.17 -5.14 -12.31
C GLY A 41 10.97 -5.75 -13.02
N GLY A 42 10.41 -5.01 -13.96
CA GLY A 42 9.36 -5.47 -14.86
C GLY A 42 7.97 -4.94 -14.52
N ASN A 43 6.99 -5.50 -15.23
CA ASN A 43 5.59 -5.11 -15.15
C ASN A 43 4.79 -6.18 -14.39
N TRP A 44 4.13 -5.76 -13.33
CA TRP A 44 3.33 -6.57 -12.44
C TRP A 44 1.86 -6.21 -12.62
N TYR A 45 0.99 -7.21 -12.73
CA TYR A 45 -0.42 -7.01 -13.03
C TYR A 45 -1.26 -7.68 -11.95
N ASN A 46 -2.32 -7.01 -11.50
CA ASN A 46 -3.33 -7.57 -10.59
C ASN A 46 -2.73 -8.14 -9.30
N PHE A 47 -1.72 -7.47 -8.72
CA PHE A 47 -1.19 -7.92 -7.44
C PHE A 47 -2.29 -7.80 -6.39
N ARG A 48 -2.67 -8.91 -5.77
CA ARG A 48 -3.66 -8.95 -4.70
C ARG A 48 -3.16 -9.85 -3.59
N GLU A 49 -3.25 -9.34 -2.37
CA GLU A 49 -3.04 -10.12 -1.16
C GLU A 49 -4.05 -9.68 -0.10
N GLY A 50 -4.63 -10.64 0.62
CA GLY A 50 -5.74 -10.42 1.57
C GLY A 50 -5.32 -10.46 3.03
N GLY A 51 -4.14 -10.98 3.37
CA GLY A 51 -3.56 -10.83 4.70
C GLY A 51 -4.33 -11.48 5.85
N GLU A 52 -5.28 -12.40 5.60
CA GLU A 52 -6.11 -13.05 6.63
C GLU A 52 -5.35 -14.11 7.48
N TYR A 53 -4.11 -13.81 7.85
CA TYR A 53 -3.23 -14.60 8.71
C TYR A 53 -2.47 -13.70 9.69
N PRO A 54 -1.96 -14.22 10.82
CA PRO A 54 -1.16 -13.41 11.75
C PRO A 54 0.13 -12.92 11.08
N GLN A 55 0.45 -11.63 11.25
CA GLN A 55 1.64 -10.97 10.69
C GLN A 55 2.42 -10.31 11.82
N ALA A 56 3.74 -10.53 11.86
CA ALA A 56 4.62 -9.92 12.85
C ALA A 56 4.98 -8.47 12.45
N PRO A 57 5.48 -7.65 13.38
CA PRO A 57 6.16 -6.41 13.02
C PRO A 57 7.26 -6.69 11.98
N GLY A 58 7.41 -5.79 11.00
CA GLY A 58 8.36 -5.94 9.89
C GLY A 58 7.89 -6.80 8.69
N TYR A 59 6.80 -7.56 8.81
CA TYR A 59 6.21 -8.25 7.66
C TYR A 59 5.71 -7.24 6.62
N ARG A 60 5.75 -7.58 5.31
CA ARG A 60 5.14 -6.79 4.24
C ARG A 60 4.45 -7.71 3.24
N HIS A 61 3.37 -7.26 2.62
CA HIS A 61 2.86 -7.95 1.42
C HIS A 61 3.84 -7.78 0.26
N LEU A 62 4.45 -6.59 0.15
CA LEU A 62 5.46 -6.29 -0.85
C LEU A 62 6.56 -5.44 -0.21
N LEU A 63 7.80 -5.92 -0.31
CA LEU A 63 9.00 -5.17 0.01
C LEU A 63 9.84 -5.00 -1.26
N ILE A 64 10.13 -3.76 -1.62
CA ILE A 64 11.09 -3.40 -2.66
C ILE A 64 12.28 -2.76 -1.97
N GLU A 65 13.42 -3.44 -1.99
CA GLU A 65 14.59 -3.05 -1.23
C GLU A 65 15.82 -2.96 -2.13
N GLU A 66 16.48 -1.80 -2.14
CA GLU A 66 17.73 -1.60 -2.90
C GLU A 66 17.58 -1.98 -4.39
N ALA A 67 16.36 -1.87 -4.93
CA ALA A 67 16.05 -2.19 -6.31
C ALA A 67 16.11 -0.94 -7.19
N SER A 68 16.80 -1.04 -8.33
CA SER A 68 17.01 0.09 -9.26
C SER A 68 16.04 0.12 -10.45
N GLY A 69 15.07 -0.81 -10.52
CA GLY A 69 13.99 -0.79 -11.50
C GLY A 69 14.42 -0.87 -12.99
N PRO A 70 13.49 -0.59 -13.92
CA PRO A 70 12.13 -0.09 -13.70
C PRO A 70 11.20 -1.17 -13.10
N ILE A 71 10.35 -0.77 -12.15
CA ILE A 71 9.30 -1.64 -11.58
C ILE A 71 7.95 -0.95 -11.77
N ASN A 72 7.02 -1.61 -12.44
CA ASN A 72 5.69 -1.07 -12.68
C ASN A 72 4.63 -2.01 -12.13
N PHE A 73 3.66 -1.47 -11.39
CA PHE A 73 2.47 -2.19 -10.97
C PHE A 73 1.25 -1.62 -11.65
N TYR A 74 0.44 -2.49 -12.26
CA TYR A 74 -0.86 -2.19 -12.83
C TYR A 74 -1.90 -2.85 -11.92
N GLN A 75 -2.53 -2.04 -11.08
CA GLN A 75 -3.39 -2.45 -9.96
C GLN A 75 -2.65 -3.22 -8.87
N LEU A 76 -2.36 -2.53 -7.77
CA LEU A 76 -1.72 -3.07 -6.57
C LEU A 76 -2.70 -3.05 -5.39
N SER A 77 -3.10 -4.23 -4.90
CA SER A 77 -4.10 -4.37 -3.84
C SER A 77 -3.63 -5.21 -2.64
N PRO A 78 -2.80 -4.62 -1.76
CA PRO A 78 -2.23 -5.31 -0.60
C PRO A 78 -3.08 -5.08 0.66
N GLN A 79 -4.07 -5.91 0.92
CA GLN A 79 -5.13 -5.67 1.91
C GLN A 79 -4.91 -6.37 3.25
N HIS A 80 -5.59 -5.87 4.28
CA HIS A 80 -5.67 -6.40 5.64
C HIS A 80 -4.30 -6.71 6.27
N VAL A 81 -3.35 -5.81 6.07
CA VAL A 81 -2.09 -5.89 6.79
C VAL A 81 -2.35 -5.63 8.28
N SER A 82 -1.73 -6.43 9.15
CA SER A 82 -1.68 -6.20 10.61
C SER A 82 -0.27 -5.84 11.09
N SER A 83 0.70 -5.79 10.18
CA SER A 83 2.04 -5.26 10.40
C SER A 83 2.09 -3.74 10.29
N ASP A 84 3.29 -3.15 10.32
CA ASP A 84 3.50 -1.70 10.31
C ASP A 84 3.07 -1.05 8.98
N PHE A 85 3.31 -1.73 7.85
CA PHE A 85 2.98 -1.23 6.51
C PHE A 85 2.59 -2.39 5.58
N ALA A 86 1.67 -2.17 4.65
CA ALA A 86 1.32 -3.17 3.65
C ALA A 86 2.42 -3.33 2.60
N VAL A 87 2.95 -2.19 2.13
CA VAL A 87 4.01 -2.09 1.12
C VAL A 87 5.12 -1.18 1.64
N GLU A 88 6.36 -1.61 1.43
CA GLU A 88 7.54 -0.81 1.75
C GLU A 88 8.48 -0.73 0.55
N LEU A 89 8.89 0.49 0.22
CA LEU A 89 9.99 0.81 -0.68
C LEU A 89 11.10 1.39 0.17
N ARG A 90 12.27 0.74 0.20
CA ARG A 90 13.43 1.21 0.97
C ARG A 90 14.67 1.22 0.09
N LYS A 91 15.29 2.40 -0.06
CA LYS A 91 16.41 2.62 -0.99
C LYS A 91 16.09 2.15 -2.42
N ALA A 92 14.83 2.25 -2.83
CA ALA A 92 14.36 1.79 -4.12
C ALA A 92 14.22 2.96 -5.10
N GLN A 93 14.38 2.68 -6.39
CA GLN A 93 14.26 3.69 -7.43
C GLN A 93 13.43 3.21 -8.62
N TYR A 94 12.83 4.18 -9.32
CA TYR A 94 12.10 3.97 -10.58
C TYR A 94 10.91 3.01 -10.45
N VAL A 95 10.09 3.25 -9.43
CA VAL A 95 8.85 2.50 -9.18
C VAL A 95 7.64 3.30 -9.64
N SER A 96 6.81 2.73 -10.51
CA SER A 96 5.52 3.32 -10.91
C SER A 96 4.38 2.40 -10.54
N ILE A 97 3.31 2.96 -9.99
CA ILE A 97 2.13 2.24 -9.55
C ILE A 97 0.91 2.91 -10.17
N PHE A 98 0.20 2.16 -11.02
CA PHE A 98 -0.99 2.58 -11.73
C PHE A 98 -2.20 1.91 -11.06
N GLY A 99 -2.76 2.60 -10.08
CA GLY A 99 -3.91 2.19 -9.29
C GLY A 99 -3.52 1.37 -8.07
N THR A 100 -4.06 1.76 -6.92
CA THR A 100 -4.00 0.97 -5.68
C THR A 100 -5.39 0.76 -5.09
N LYS A 101 -5.59 -0.37 -4.41
CA LYS A 101 -6.77 -0.60 -3.57
C LYS A 101 -6.38 -1.18 -2.22
N TYR A 102 -6.77 -0.52 -1.15
CA TYR A 102 -6.42 -0.94 0.21
C TYR A 102 -7.60 -0.96 1.15
N GLU A 103 -7.56 -1.94 2.06
CA GLU A 103 -8.47 -2.05 3.18
C GLU A 103 -7.68 -2.38 4.44
N GLY A 104 -7.81 -1.56 5.47
CA GLY A 104 -7.06 -1.73 6.71
C GLY A 104 -6.81 -0.42 7.45
N SER A 105 -6.23 -0.54 8.64
CA SER A 105 -5.97 0.59 9.54
C SER A 105 -4.50 0.85 9.84
N SER A 106 -3.61 -0.05 9.43
CA SER A 106 -2.18 0.28 9.31
C SER A 106 -1.95 1.17 8.09
N PRO A 107 -0.91 2.02 8.09
CA PRO A 107 -0.47 2.70 6.88
C PRO A 107 -0.28 1.73 5.71
N MET A 108 -0.63 2.15 4.50
CA MET A 108 -0.49 1.28 3.32
C MET A 108 0.95 1.29 2.82
N PHE A 109 1.51 2.48 2.61
CA PHE A 109 2.84 2.65 2.03
C PHE A 109 3.80 3.29 3.00
N ARG A 110 5.02 2.74 3.03
CA ARG A 110 6.22 3.46 3.42
C ARG A 110 7.17 3.55 2.24
N VAL A 111 7.65 4.75 1.96
CA VAL A 111 8.69 5.03 0.96
C VAL A 111 9.82 5.73 1.70
N ALA A 112 10.94 5.03 1.87
CA ALA A 112 12.07 5.50 2.66
C ALA A 112 13.35 5.54 1.83
N ASP A 113 14.08 6.65 1.92
CA ASP A 113 15.39 6.84 1.28
C ASP A 113 15.38 6.52 -0.23
N SER A 114 14.26 6.82 -0.90
CA SER A 114 13.95 6.37 -2.26
C SER A 114 13.76 7.55 -3.23
N ALA A 115 13.81 7.26 -4.53
CA ALA A 115 13.64 8.28 -5.57
C ALA A 115 12.85 7.78 -6.79
N HIS A 116 12.27 8.70 -7.57
CA HIS A 116 11.53 8.38 -8.80
C HIS A 116 10.34 7.43 -8.59
N VAL A 117 9.60 7.66 -7.49
CA VAL A 117 8.42 6.87 -7.10
C VAL A 117 7.15 7.59 -7.55
N ARG A 118 6.30 6.91 -8.31
CA ARG A 118 5.09 7.49 -8.89
C ARG A 118 3.88 6.64 -8.56
N LEU A 119 2.89 7.22 -7.89
CA LEU A 119 1.62 6.57 -7.63
C LEU A 119 0.48 7.32 -8.31
N PHE A 120 -0.24 6.63 -9.19
CA PHE A 120 -1.38 7.17 -9.92
C PHE A 120 -2.65 6.45 -9.49
N GLY A 121 -3.49 7.13 -8.70
CA GLY A 121 -4.77 6.60 -8.26
C GLY A 121 -4.67 5.74 -7.00
N HIS A 122 -5.48 6.11 -6.04
CA HIS A 122 -5.80 5.31 -4.86
C HIS A 122 -7.31 5.14 -4.74
N GLY A 123 -7.71 4.01 -4.14
CA GLY A 123 -9.09 3.71 -3.78
C GLY A 123 -9.14 2.62 -2.72
N GLY A 124 -10.37 2.23 -2.37
CA GLY A 124 -10.62 1.32 -1.24
C GLY A 124 -10.90 2.10 0.05
N ASN A 125 -10.97 1.40 1.16
CA ASN A 125 -11.40 1.95 2.45
C ASN A 125 -10.23 2.02 3.45
N GLY A 126 -9.04 2.41 3.00
CA GLY A 126 -7.89 2.67 3.88
C GLY A 126 -8.24 3.70 4.96
N LYS A 127 -8.15 3.30 6.23
CA LYS A 127 -8.59 4.11 7.38
C LYS A 127 -7.59 4.02 8.52
N PRO A 128 -6.49 4.79 8.43
CA PRO A 128 -5.50 4.85 9.49
C PRO A 128 -6.12 5.18 10.85
N VAL A 129 -5.53 4.65 11.92
CA VAL A 129 -5.86 5.06 13.29
C VAL A 129 -5.52 6.54 13.53
N ALA A 130 -6.11 7.15 14.56
CA ALA A 130 -5.85 8.54 14.92
C ALA A 130 -4.34 8.83 15.07
N GLY A 131 -3.89 9.98 14.54
CA GLY A 131 -2.50 10.41 14.50
C GLY A 131 -1.65 9.76 13.41
N SER A 132 -2.18 8.79 12.66
CA SER A 132 -1.47 8.03 11.63
C SER A 132 -1.68 8.60 10.22
N VAL A 133 -1.10 7.93 9.22
CA VAL A 133 -1.17 8.29 7.80
C VAL A 133 -1.38 7.08 6.90
N LEU A 134 -1.81 7.31 5.66
CA LEU A 134 -1.95 6.22 4.69
C LEU A 134 -0.69 6.04 3.82
N PHE A 135 -0.07 7.14 3.41
CA PHE A 135 1.17 7.18 2.65
C PHE A 135 2.24 7.90 3.46
N LYS A 136 3.33 7.18 3.78
CA LYS A 136 4.45 7.73 4.52
C LYS A 136 5.68 7.84 3.63
N PHE A 137 6.17 9.05 3.42
CA PHE A 137 7.45 9.33 2.75
C PHE A 137 8.48 9.80 3.76
N GLU A 138 9.67 9.19 3.73
CA GLU A 138 10.79 9.48 4.63
C GLU A 138 12.08 9.64 3.82
N ARG A 139 12.75 10.78 3.94
CA ARG A 139 14.03 11.11 3.28
C ARG A 139 14.05 10.74 1.80
N SER A 140 12.92 10.90 1.13
CA SER A 140 12.72 10.50 -0.26
C SER A 140 12.58 11.74 -1.13
N ARG A 141 13.04 11.63 -2.38
CA ARG A 141 13.00 12.72 -3.37
C ARG A 141 12.28 12.27 -4.64
N ASP A 142 11.95 13.22 -5.49
CA ASP A 142 11.45 12.93 -6.85
C ASP A 142 10.29 11.92 -6.84
N PHE A 143 9.23 12.24 -6.12
CA PHE A 143 8.04 11.38 -6.03
C PHE A 143 6.75 12.15 -6.28
N LEU A 144 5.71 11.41 -6.65
CA LEU A 144 4.35 11.93 -6.69
C LEU A 144 3.32 10.91 -6.21
N VAL A 145 2.22 11.44 -5.72
CA VAL A 145 0.97 10.74 -5.46
C VAL A 145 -0.14 11.54 -6.14
N ALA A 146 -0.79 10.95 -7.14
CA ALA A 146 -1.92 11.55 -7.83
C ALA A 146 -3.21 10.82 -7.47
N ASN A 147 -4.30 11.57 -7.30
CA ASN A 147 -5.64 11.07 -7.01
C ASN A 147 -5.66 10.17 -5.76
N ALA A 148 -5.15 10.68 -4.63
CA ALA A 148 -5.18 9.99 -3.35
C ALA A 148 -6.56 10.13 -2.72
N VAL A 149 -7.45 9.18 -3.00
CA VAL A 149 -8.84 9.18 -2.51
C VAL A 149 -9.16 7.83 -1.85
N GLU A 150 -9.76 7.88 -0.68
CA GLU A 150 -10.37 6.73 -0.01
C GLU A 150 -11.90 6.78 -0.10
N GLY A 151 -12.53 5.62 0.06
CA GLY A 151 -13.97 5.47 0.15
C GLY A 151 -14.49 5.84 1.55
N PRO A 152 -15.63 6.54 1.65
CA PRO A 152 -16.26 6.87 2.92
C PRO A 152 -16.74 5.59 3.61
N THR A 153 -16.67 5.56 4.93
CA THR A 153 -17.34 4.52 5.73
C THR A 153 -17.83 5.10 7.04
N LYS A 154 -18.77 4.41 7.69
CA LYS A 154 -19.31 4.84 8.97
C LYS A 154 -18.27 4.72 10.08
N ILE A 155 -18.09 5.80 10.84
CA ILE A 155 -17.21 5.84 12.01
C ILE A 155 -17.68 4.79 13.03
N GLY A 156 -16.74 4.02 13.58
CA GLY A 156 -16.98 2.96 14.55
C GLY A 156 -17.52 1.65 13.98
N GLU A 157 -17.92 1.60 12.71
CA GLU A 157 -18.45 0.39 12.10
C GLU A 157 -17.35 -0.66 11.90
N ARG A 158 -17.50 -1.79 12.58
CA ARG A 158 -16.60 -2.93 12.44
C ARG A 158 -16.97 -3.72 11.19
N SER A 159 -15.97 -4.08 10.42
CA SER A 159 -16.09 -4.96 9.25
C SER A 159 -14.93 -5.95 9.25
N LEU A 160 -14.97 -6.94 8.36
CA LEU A 160 -13.85 -7.87 8.17
C LEU A 160 -12.54 -7.12 7.90
N SER A 161 -12.61 -6.02 7.16
CA SER A 161 -11.48 -5.18 6.79
C SER A 161 -11.07 -4.16 7.86
N HIS A 162 -11.92 -3.93 8.87
CA HIS A 162 -11.67 -3.02 9.99
C HIS A 162 -12.17 -3.61 11.30
N ARG A 163 -11.38 -4.53 11.88
CA ARG A 163 -11.71 -5.16 13.16
C ARG A 163 -11.77 -4.15 14.32
N LEU A 164 -11.00 -3.07 14.22
CA LEU A 164 -11.00 -1.96 15.18
C LEU A 164 -12.16 -0.97 14.97
N GLY A 165 -12.93 -1.12 13.89
CA GLY A 165 -13.97 -0.17 13.48
C GLY A 165 -13.47 0.86 12.47
N GLY A 166 -14.39 1.46 11.71
CA GLY A 166 -14.07 2.62 10.87
C GLY A 166 -13.50 3.77 11.71
N THR A 167 -12.39 4.35 11.27
CA THR A 167 -11.74 5.45 12.00
C THR A 167 -12.31 6.80 11.57
N ASP A 168 -12.19 7.81 12.44
CA ASP A 168 -12.62 9.17 12.14
C ASP A 168 -11.61 9.85 11.18
N PRO A 169 -12.00 10.22 9.95
CA PRO A 169 -11.10 10.83 8.97
C PRO A 169 -10.62 12.24 9.34
N ARG A 170 -11.16 12.83 10.41
CA ARG A 170 -10.68 14.09 11.00
C ARG A 170 -9.44 13.90 11.88
N LEU A 171 -9.05 12.66 12.19
CA LEU A 171 -7.98 12.36 13.14
C LEU A 171 -6.72 11.79 12.47
N TRP A 172 -6.68 11.66 11.15
CA TRP A 172 -5.52 11.13 10.43
C TRP A 172 -5.30 11.89 9.11
N SER A 173 -4.10 11.77 8.55
CA SER A 173 -3.68 12.49 7.34
C SER A 173 -3.49 11.53 6.17
N MET A 174 -3.76 11.97 4.94
CA MET A 174 -3.53 11.12 3.76
C MET A 174 -2.04 10.84 3.56
N ILE A 175 -1.22 11.90 3.59
CA ILE A 175 0.22 11.84 3.28
C ILE A 175 1.01 12.47 4.44
N SER A 176 2.11 11.83 4.83
CA SER A 176 3.23 12.49 5.48
C SER A 176 4.48 12.48 4.60
N ASP A 177 5.23 13.56 4.67
CA ASP A 177 6.48 13.76 3.96
C ASP A 177 7.53 14.32 4.92
N GLU A 178 8.39 13.42 5.40
CA GLU A 178 9.55 13.75 6.21
C GLU A 178 10.76 13.95 5.30
N SER A 179 11.06 15.19 4.99
CA SER A 179 12.14 15.54 4.05
C SER A 179 13.55 15.30 4.61
N ALA A 180 13.69 15.47 5.91
CA ALA A 180 14.90 15.25 6.70
C ALA A 180 14.46 14.90 8.13
N PRO A 181 15.33 14.29 8.96
CA PRO A 181 14.98 13.96 10.34
C PRO A 181 14.35 15.13 11.09
N GLY A 182 13.11 14.95 11.55
CA GLY A 182 12.34 15.97 12.28
C GLY A 182 11.68 17.07 11.43
N VAL A 183 11.85 17.05 10.10
CA VAL A 183 11.23 18.00 9.17
C VAL A 183 10.10 17.29 8.41
N GLU A 184 8.98 17.12 9.10
CA GLU A 184 7.77 16.47 8.60
C GLU A 184 6.69 17.49 8.23
N MET A 185 6.11 17.32 7.05
CA MET A 185 4.84 17.92 6.67
C MET A 185 3.78 16.83 6.54
N ARG A 186 2.54 17.15 6.93
CA ARG A 186 1.38 16.29 6.71
C ARG A 186 0.30 17.07 5.98
N THR A 187 -0.41 16.40 5.09
CA THR A 187 -1.70 16.92 4.60
C THR A 187 -2.65 17.09 5.78
N GLN A 188 -3.53 18.07 5.74
CA GLN A 188 -4.53 18.24 6.79
C GLN A 188 -5.48 17.03 6.82
N PRO A 189 -6.10 16.72 7.97
CA PRO A 189 -7.21 15.78 8.00
C PRO A 189 -8.28 16.17 6.98
N LEU A 190 -8.96 15.17 6.40
CA LEU A 190 -9.91 15.32 5.28
C LEU A 190 -9.34 15.84 3.95
N GLU A 191 -8.07 16.25 3.87
CA GLU A 191 -7.46 16.67 2.61
C GLU A 191 -7.25 15.46 1.68
N ARG A 192 -7.73 15.57 0.43
CA ARG A 192 -7.60 14.56 -0.63
C ARG A 192 -6.86 15.14 -1.81
N PRO A 193 -5.51 15.13 -1.79
CA PRO A 193 -4.75 15.79 -2.82
C PRO A 193 -4.97 15.11 -4.17
N VAL A 194 -5.41 15.90 -5.16
CA VAL A 194 -5.41 15.50 -6.57
C VAL A 194 -3.99 15.24 -7.04
N LEU A 195 -3.03 16.05 -6.56
CA LEU A 195 -1.62 15.85 -6.79
C LEU A 195 -0.82 16.30 -5.57
N TYR A 196 -0.02 15.39 -5.04
CA TYR A 196 1.10 15.69 -4.16
C TYR A 196 2.38 15.37 -4.91
N ARG A 197 3.34 16.28 -4.94
CA ARG A 197 4.59 16.10 -5.69
C ARG A 197 5.77 16.74 -4.96
N ARG A 198 6.88 16.02 -4.92
CA ARG A 198 8.21 16.51 -4.54
C ARG A 198 9.18 16.33 -5.69
N GLY A 199 9.95 17.36 -6.02
CA GLY A 199 11.02 17.29 -7.02
C GLY A 199 10.55 16.97 -8.44
N ASN A 200 11.35 16.21 -9.18
CA ASN A 200 11.07 15.79 -10.55
C ASN A 200 11.03 14.25 -10.69
N PRO A 201 9.88 13.62 -10.36
CA PRO A 201 9.70 12.16 -10.42
C PRO A 201 9.84 11.56 -11.83
N TYR A 202 9.81 12.39 -12.88
CA TYR A 202 9.91 11.98 -14.27
C TYR A 202 11.31 12.11 -14.85
N ASN A 203 12.23 12.75 -14.12
CA ASN A 203 13.58 12.93 -14.62
C ASN A 203 14.34 11.59 -14.54
N LEU A 204 14.47 10.91 -15.67
CA LEU A 204 15.28 9.69 -15.78
C LEU A 204 16.76 10.01 -16.03
N LEU A 205 17.12 11.30 -16.23
CA LEU A 205 18.39 11.72 -16.82
C LEU A 205 18.86 13.07 -16.27
N THR A 206 19.70 13.05 -15.23
CA THR A 206 20.72 14.09 -15.04
C THR A 206 22.02 13.40 -14.63
N ASN A 207 22.74 12.85 -15.61
CA ASN A 207 24.19 12.62 -15.57
C ASN A 207 24.71 12.34 -16.99
N LEU A 208 24.31 13.17 -17.96
CA LEU A 208 25.13 13.45 -19.13
C LEU A 208 25.75 14.82 -18.89
N LYS A 209 26.86 14.81 -18.14
CA LYS A 209 27.88 15.86 -18.17
C LYS A 209 29.21 15.16 -18.35
#